data_AF-A0A819Y322-F1
#
_entry.id   AF-A0A819Y322-F1
#
_cell.length_a   1.000
_cell.length_b   1.000
_cell.length_c   1.000
_cell.angle_alpha   90.00
_cell.angle_beta   90.00
_cell.angle_gamma   90.00
#
_symmetry.space_group_name_H-M   'P 1'
#
loop_
_entity.id
_entity.type
_entity.pdbx_description
1 polymer ?
#
loop_
_entity_poly.entity_id
_entity_poly.type
_entity_poly.pdbx_seq_one_letter_code
_entity_poly.pdbx_strand_id
1 'polypeptide(L)'
;MDFIGWLSSTSDGTRLLNSHLIINYQGDIIGRYSKIHLFYVQPAYLVVRESDFTQPGSSITNPIETPAERIALEICYDLRFVEFGRL
;
A
#
# COMPACT_ATOMS: atom_id res chain seq x y z
N MET A 1 -9.40 15.84 0.33
CA MET A 1 -8.83 14.66 0.99
C MET A 1 -8.35 13.81 -0.14
N ASP A 2 -7.04 13.70 -0.27
CA ASP A 2 -6.44 13.19 -1.49
C ASP A 2 -5.88 11.80 -1.22
N PHE A 3 -6.20 10.87 -2.12
CA PHE A 3 -5.73 9.49 -2.09
C PHE A 3 -4.58 9.37 -3.08
N ILE A 4 -3.36 9.27 -2.57
CA ILE A 4 -2.16 9.26 -3.39
C ILE A 4 -1.45 7.93 -3.19
N GLY A 5 -1.24 7.21 -4.30
CA GLY A 5 -0.23 6.17 -4.38
C GLY A 5 1.15 6.83 -4.47
N TRP A 6 2.05 6.50 -3.54
CA TRP A 6 3.38 7.09 -3.43
C TRP A 6 4.45 6.02 -3.21
N LEU A 7 5.58 6.15 -3.91
CA LEU A 7 6.76 5.35 -3.64
C LEU A 7 7.68 6.11 -2.66
N SER A 8 7.92 5.57 -1.47
CA SER A 8 8.86 6.17 -0.50
C SER A 8 10.12 5.34 -0.36
N SER A 9 11.25 6.00 -0.06
CA SER A 9 12.52 5.33 0.21
C SER A 9 12.46 4.46 1.46
N THR A 10 13.23 3.37 1.45
CA THR A 10 13.47 2.47 2.58
C THR A 10 14.84 2.73 3.19
N SER A 11 15.07 2.22 4.40
CA SER A 11 16.35 2.40 5.12
C SER A 11 17.55 1.73 4.42
N ASP A 12 17.32 0.72 3.58
CA ASP A 12 18.37 0.07 2.79
C ASP A 12 18.69 0.81 1.48
N GLY A 13 17.93 1.87 1.14
CA GLY A 13 18.17 2.76 -0.01
C GLY A 13 18.09 2.11 -1.39
N THR A 14 17.79 0.80 -1.47
CA THR A 14 17.84 0.02 -2.72
C THR A 14 16.46 -0.32 -3.26
N ARG A 15 15.45 -0.35 -2.37
CA ARG A 15 14.06 -0.65 -2.73
C ARG A 15 13.14 0.46 -2.22
N LEU A 16 11.89 0.44 -2.66
CA LEU A 16 10.89 1.45 -2.31
C LEU A 16 9.70 0.81 -1.57
N LEU A 17 8.94 1.58 -0.80
CA LEU A 17 7.63 1.14 -0.31
C LEU A 17 6.55 1.66 -1.23
N ASN A 18 5.72 0.76 -1.74
CA ASN A 18 4.47 1.11 -2.41
C ASN A 18 3.45 1.51 -1.34
N SER A 19 3.15 2.80 -1.22
CA SER A 19 2.36 3.33 -0.10
C SER A 19 1.09 4.04 -0.58
N HIS A 20 -0.01 3.79 0.11
CA HIS A 20 -1.27 4.50 -0.02
C HIS A 20 -1.35 5.51 1.12
N LEU A 21 -1.39 6.79 0.78
CA LEU A 21 -1.47 7.89 1.73
C LEU A 21 -2.86 8.52 1.71
N ILE A 22 -3.33 8.86 2.92
CA ILE A 22 -4.48 9.74 3.12
C ILE A 22 -3.95 11.08 3.62
N ILE A 23 -4.26 12.15 2.89
CA ILE A 23 -3.85 13.51 3.23
C ILE A 23 -5.07 14.38 3.53
N ASN A 24 -5.06 15.06 4.67
CA ASN A 24 -6.13 15.99 5.08
C ASN A 24 -6.02 17.33 4.31
N TYR A 25 -6.97 18.24 4.55
CA TYR A 25 -7.01 19.53 3.84
C TYR A 25 -5.94 20.52 4.31
N GLN A 26 -5.26 20.25 5.43
CA GLN A 26 -4.08 20.98 5.89
C GLN A 26 -2.78 20.47 5.26
N GLY A 27 -2.82 19.35 4.54
CA GLY A 27 -1.63 18.71 3.97
C GLY A 27 -0.96 17.69 4.90
N ASP A 28 -1.55 17.36 6.06
CA ASP A 28 -1.02 16.34 6.95
C ASP A 28 -1.38 14.93 6.47
N ILE A 29 -0.43 14.00 6.60
CA ILE A 29 -0.67 12.57 6.39
C ILE A 29 -1.38 12.03 7.62
N ILE A 30 -2.66 11.69 7.48
CA ILE A 30 -3.49 11.15 8.56
C ILE A 30 -3.69 9.64 8.46
N GLY A 31 -3.22 9.04 7.36
CA GLY A 31 -3.27 7.59 7.14
C GLY A 31 -2.15 7.17 6.20
N ARG A 32 -1.52 6.05 6.53
CA ARG A 32 -0.49 5.44 5.70
C ARG A 32 -0.62 3.93 5.75
N TYR A 33 -0.68 3.33 4.58
CA TYR A 33 -0.56 1.90 4.38
C TYR A 33 0.58 1.64 3.40
N SER A 34 1.41 0.64 3.67
CA SER A 34 2.45 0.20 2.74
C SER A 34 2.15 -1.23 2.32
N LYS A 35 2.11 -1.48 1.01
CA LYS A 35 1.66 -2.73 0.39
C LYS A 35 2.35 -3.94 1.02
N ILE A 36 1.58 -4.86 1.60
CA ILE A 36 2.15 -6.08 2.21
C ILE A 36 2.19 -7.24 1.21
N HIS A 37 1.24 -7.32 0.28
CA HIS A 37 1.21 -8.37 -0.75
C HIS A 37 1.84 -7.89 -2.04
N LEU A 38 3.12 -8.18 -2.22
CA LEU A 38 3.83 -7.85 -3.45
C LEU A 38 3.41 -8.75 -4.61
N PHE A 39 3.25 -8.14 -5.79
CA PHE A 39 2.83 -8.84 -7.00
C PHE A 39 3.95 -9.73 -7.53
N TYR A 40 3.59 -10.99 -7.80
CA TYR A 40 4.46 -11.96 -8.46
C TYR A 40 3.69 -12.76 -9.50
N VAL A 41 4.20 -12.82 -10.73
CA VAL A 41 3.68 -13.70 -11.77
C VAL A 41 4.82 -14.17 -12.69
N GLN A 42 4.76 -15.43 -13.09
CA GLN A 42 5.72 -16.04 -14.02
C GLN A 42 4.97 -16.87 -15.09
N PRO A 43 4.33 -16.23 -16.08
CA PRO A 43 3.95 -16.92 -17.32
C PRO A 43 5.19 -17.33 -18.13
N ALA A 44 4.98 -18.10 -19.20
CA ALA A 44 6.05 -18.71 -19.99
C ALA A 44 7.11 -17.74 -20.55
N TYR A 45 6.75 -16.48 -20.80
CA TYR A 45 7.61 -15.50 -21.48
C TYR A 45 7.81 -14.19 -20.70
N LEU A 46 7.30 -14.10 -19.47
CA LEU A 46 7.42 -12.89 -18.65
C LEU A 46 7.56 -13.28 -17.18
N VAL A 47 8.48 -12.62 -16.49
CA VAL A 47 8.57 -12.66 -15.03
C VAL A 47 8.33 -11.23 -14.56
N VAL A 48 7.27 -11.03 -13.76
CA VAL A 48 7.08 -9.78 -13.03
C VAL A 48 7.20 -10.09 -11.55
N ARG A 49 8.15 -9.43 -10.90
CA ARG A 49 8.44 -9.59 -9.49
C ARG A 49 8.59 -8.20 -8.86
N GLU A 50 7.52 -7.72 -8.23
CA GLU A 50 7.50 -6.39 -7.63
C GLU A 50 8.55 -6.24 -6.51
N SER A 51 8.92 -7.35 -5.86
CA SER A 51 9.91 -7.39 -4.79
C SER A 51 11.35 -7.06 -5.21
N ASP A 52 11.62 -7.03 -6.52
CA ASP A 52 12.94 -6.63 -7.05
C ASP A 52 13.19 -5.13 -6.85
N PHE A 53 12.13 -4.33 -6.78
CA PHE A 53 12.21 -2.87 -6.67
C PHE A 53 11.50 -2.33 -5.43
N THR A 54 10.64 -3.13 -4.80
CA THR A 54 9.86 -2.73 -3.63
C THR A 54 10.05 -3.64 -2.44
N GLN A 55 9.87 -3.09 -1.25
CA GLN A 55 9.77 -3.84 -0.01
C GLN A 55 8.30 -3.99 0.39
N PRO A 56 7.93 -5.14 0.99
CA PRO A 56 6.63 -5.27 1.61
C PRO A 56 6.52 -4.35 2.83
N GLY A 57 5.34 -3.82 3.08
CA GLY A 57 5.01 -3.19 4.34
C GLY A 57 4.99 -4.18 5.51
N SER A 58 4.84 -3.66 6.72
CA SER A 58 4.92 -4.46 7.95
C SER A 58 3.60 -5.06 8.42
N SER A 59 2.46 -4.43 8.11
CA SER A 59 1.15 -4.82 8.65
C SER A 59 0.01 -4.16 7.87
N ILE A 60 -1.21 -4.70 8.03
CA ILE A 60 -2.43 -4.04 7.55
C ILE A 60 -2.79 -2.91 8.51
N THR A 61 -3.13 -1.75 7.96
CA THR A 61 -3.57 -0.59 8.73
C THR A 61 -5.07 -0.71 9.00
N ASN A 62 -5.50 -0.48 10.26
CA ASN A 62 -6.92 -0.36 10.58
C ASN A 62 -7.60 0.75 9.75
N PRO A 63 -8.90 0.64 9.45
CA PRO A 63 -9.61 1.69 8.73
C PRO A 63 -9.46 3.04 9.44
N ILE A 64 -9.14 4.08 8.66
CA ILE A 64 -8.88 5.42 9.15
C ILE A 64 -10.21 6.18 9.21
N GLU A 65 -10.47 6.84 10.34
CA GLU A 65 -11.62 7.73 10.50
C GLU A 65 -11.43 8.99 9.65
N THR A 66 -12.45 9.31 8.87
CA THR A 66 -12.47 10.53 8.06
C THR A 66 -13.79 11.26 8.28
N PRO A 67 -13.89 12.57 7.97
CA PRO A 67 -15.15 13.30 8.12
C PRO A 67 -16.31 12.72 7.29
N ALA A 68 -16.02 11.96 6.23
CA ALA A 68 -17.03 11.29 5.42
C ALA A 68 -17.41 9.92 6.00
N GLU A 69 -16.42 9.04 6.19
CA GLU A 69 -16.60 7.66 6.64
C GLU A 69 -15.29 7.00 7.09
N ARG A 70 -15.36 5.74 7.55
CA ARG A 70 -14.18 4.90 7.80
C ARG A 70 -13.63 4.36 6.48
N ILE A 71 -12.37 4.64 6.19
CA ILE A 71 -11.72 4.21 4.94
C ILE A 71 -10.64 3.17 5.25
N ALA A 72 -10.81 1.96 4.70
CA ALA A 72 -9.77 0.94 4.68
C ALA A 72 -8.78 1.20 3.53
N LEU A 73 -7.51 0.87 3.75
CA LEU A 73 -6.45 1.10 2.77
C LEU A 73 -5.90 -0.24 2.26
N GLU A 74 -5.93 -0.40 0.94
CA GLU A 74 -5.37 -1.54 0.23
C GLU A 74 -4.74 -1.08 -1.10
N ILE A 75 -3.88 -1.91 -1.70
CA ILE A 75 -3.22 -1.61 -2.98
C ILE A 75 -3.28 -2.85 -3.89
N CYS A 76 -4.07 -2.75 -4.97
CA CYS A 76 -4.04 -3.64 -6.14
C CYS A 76 -4.07 -5.15 -5.82
N TYR A 77 -2.90 -5.77 -5.59
CA TYR A 77 -2.79 -7.21 -5.35
C TYR A 77 -3.42 -7.64 -4.02
N ASP A 78 -3.55 -6.72 -3.07
CA ASP A 78 -4.24 -6.92 -1.79
C ASP A 78 -5.70 -7.37 -1.95
N LEU A 79 -6.38 -6.99 -3.04
CA LEU A 79 -7.77 -7.41 -3.35
C LEU A 79 -7.97 -8.94 -3.38
N ARG A 80 -6.89 -9.70 -3.52
CA ARG A 80 -6.92 -11.17 -3.56
C ARG A 80 -6.88 -11.82 -2.17
N PHE A 81 -6.72 -11.03 -1.11
CA PHE A 81 -6.45 -11.47 0.23
C PHE A 81 -7.60 -11.08 1.16
N VAL A 82 -8.32 -12.07 1.67
CA VAL A 82 -9.62 -11.89 2.35
C VAL A 82 -9.51 -11.17 3.69
N GLU A 83 -8.33 -11.12 4.30
CA GLU A 83 -8.07 -10.46 5.58
C GLU A 83 -8.31 -8.95 5.54
N PHE A 84 -8.18 -8.29 4.38
CA PHE A 84 -8.52 -6.87 4.21
C PHE A 84 -10.02 -6.63 4.37
N GLY A 85 -10.86 -7.56 3.91
CA GLY A 85 -12.32 -7.48 4.03
C GLY A 85 -12.87 -7.86 5.41
N ARG A 86 -12.01 -8.16 6.38
CA ARG A 86 -12.40 -8.56 7.76
C ARG A 86 -12.11 -7.49 8.81
N LEU A 87 -11.58 -6.33 8.41
CA LEU A 87 -11.26 -5.17 9.27
C LEU A 87 -12.44 -4.21 9.42
#